data_AF-A0A4R9WVV0-F1
#
_entry.id   AF-A0A4R9WVV0-F1
#
_cell.length_a   1.000
_cell.length_b   1.000
_cell.length_c   1.000
_cell.angle_alpha   90.00
_cell.angle_beta   90.00
_cell.angle_gamma   90.00
#
_symmetry.space_group_name_H-M   'P 1'
#
loop_
_entity.id
_entity.type
_entity.pdbx_description
1 polymer ?
#
loop_
_entity_poly.entity_id
_entity_poly.type
_entity_poly.pdbx_seq_one_letter_code
_entity_poly.pdbx_strand_id
1 'polypeptide(L)' 'MSSSSSVRKANIVTEGLAFGESPRWHDGRLWLCNWGTGEIVAMAEDGNSEVMLTVPAVLPYSIDWLPDGRLL' A
#
# COMPACT_ATOMS: atom_id res chain seq x y z
N MET A 1 -39.74 -2.69 3.78
CA MET A 1 -38.70 -3.73 3.99
C MET A 1 -37.40 -3.01 4.24
N SER A 2 -36.88 -3.04 5.48
CA SER A 2 -35.62 -2.38 5.81
C SER A 2 -34.46 -3.27 5.38
N SER A 3 -33.62 -2.80 4.46
CA SER A 3 -32.40 -3.51 4.05
C SER A 3 -31.36 -3.36 5.15
N SER A 4 -31.05 -4.46 5.84
CA SER A 4 -29.91 -4.52 6.75
C SER A 4 -28.64 -4.49 5.91
N SER A 5 -27.86 -3.41 6.02
CA SER A 5 -26.51 -3.34 5.49
C SER A 5 -25.63 -4.36 6.23
N SER A 6 -25.24 -5.43 5.55
CA SER A 6 -24.19 -6.32 6.03
C SER A 6 -22.87 -5.56 6.10
N VAL A 7 -22.32 -5.41 7.30
CA VAL A 7 -20.96 -4.89 7.49
C VAL A 7 -19.99 -5.91 6.92
N ARG A 8 -19.20 -5.52 5.93
CA ARG A 8 -18.08 -6.33 5.44
C ARG A 8 -16.96 -6.32 6.46
N LYS A 9 -16.51 -7.51 6.86
CA LYS A 9 -15.33 -7.66 7.70
C LYS A 9 -14.08 -7.35 6.87
N ALA A 10 -13.24 -6.43 7.35
CA ALA A 10 -11.93 -6.20 6.76
C ALA A 10 -10.99 -7.36 7.10
N ASN A 11 -10.15 -7.74 6.15
CA ASN A 11 -9.09 -8.72 6.36
C ASN A 11 -7.75 -7.98 6.43
N ILE A 12 -6.86 -8.46 7.31
CA ILE A 12 -5.51 -7.95 7.41
C ILE A 12 -4.69 -8.60 6.28
N VAL A 13 -4.04 -7.77 5.47
CA VAL A 13 -3.15 -8.22 4.38
C VAL A 13 -1.67 -8.05 4.73
N THR A 14 -1.35 -7.19 5.70
CA THR A 14 0.02 -7.01 6.21
C THR A 14 -0.02 -6.42 7.62
N GLU A 15 1.05 -6.67 8.38
CA GLU A 15 1.30 -6.09 9.70
C GLU A 15 2.78 -5.69 9.80
N GLY A 16 3.20 -5.10 10.93
CA GLY A 16 4.62 -4.83 11.20
C GLY A 16 5.22 -3.64 10.45
N LEU A 17 4.41 -2.82 9.78
CA LEU A 17 4.87 -1.57 9.17
C LEU A 17 5.23 -0.56 10.26
N ALA A 18 6.27 0.25 10.02
CA ALA A 18 6.62 1.34 10.93
C ALA A 18 5.54 2.43 10.87
N PHE A 19 5.17 2.84 9.66
CA PHE A 19 4.06 3.75 9.41
C PHE A 19 3.63 3.62 7.93
N GLY A 20 2.62 2.79 7.66
CA GLY A 20 2.18 2.45 6.30
C GLY A 20 1.19 3.45 5.73
N GLU A 21 1.61 4.24 4.73
CA GLU A 21 0.87 5.37 4.20
C GLU A 21 0.74 5.36 2.68
N SER A 22 -0.11 6.24 2.16
CA SER A 22 -0.33 6.43 0.71
C SER A 22 -0.66 5.13 -0.05
N PRO A 23 -1.66 4.33 0.39
CA PRO A 23 -2.01 3.08 -0.28
C PRO A 23 -2.53 3.32 -1.69
N ARG A 24 -2.09 2.50 -2.64
CA ARG A 24 -2.43 2.58 -4.06
C ARG A 24 -2.51 1.18 -4.65
N TRP A 25 -3.55 0.90 -5.43
CA TRP A 25 -3.67 -0.37 -6.13
C TRP A 25 -3.07 -0.23 -7.54
N HIS A 26 -2.14 -1.10 -7.89
CA HIS A 26 -1.53 -1.12 -9.22
C HIS A 26 -1.07 -2.53 -9.57
N ASP A 27 -1.40 -2.99 -10.78
CA ASP A 27 -1.03 -4.31 -11.32
C ASP A 27 -1.31 -5.49 -10.36
N GLY A 28 -2.50 -5.48 -9.74
CA GLY A 28 -2.95 -6.56 -8.86
C GLY A 28 -2.25 -6.59 -7.49
N ARG A 29 -1.52 -5.52 -7.13
CA ARG A 29 -0.82 -5.40 -5.86
C ARG A 29 -1.23 -4.12 -5.12
N LEU A 30 -1.23 -4.18 -3.79
CA LEU A 30 -1.30 -3.00 -2.94
C LEU A 30 0.10 -2.44 -2.73
N TRP A 31 0.31 -1.21 -3.15
CA TRP A 31 1.53 -0.44 -2.94
C TRP A 31 1.34 0.56 -1.80
N LEU A 32 2.36 0.75 -0.98
CA LEU A 32 2.37 1.75 0.09
C LEU A 32 3.77 2.29 0.38
N CYS A 33 3.82 3.41 1.09
CA CYS A 33 5.03 4.03 1.63
C CYS A 33 5.17 3.63 3.10
N ASN A 34 6.24 2.89 3.46
CA ASN A 34 6.58 2.58 4.85
C ASN A 34 7.51 3.67 5.40
N TRP A 35 6.88 4.74 5.85
CA TRP A 35 7.52 6.00 6.23
C TRP A 35 8.73 5.84 7.14
N GLY A 36 8.62 5.06 8.22
CA GLY A 36 9.70 4.89 9.19
C GLY A 36 10.94 4.14 8.69
N THR A 37 10.87 3.49 7.53
CA THR A 37 11.99 2.71 6.95
C THR A 37 12.50 3.26 5.62
N GLY A 38 11.78 4.22 5.01
CA GLY A 38 12.16 4.72 3.67
C GLY A 38 11.78 3.75 2.54
N GLU A 39 10.93 2.76 2.79
CA GLU A 39 10.64 1.69 1.83
C GLU A 39 9.33 1.95 1.09
N ILE A 40 9.32 1.63 -0.20
CA ILE A 40 8.09 1.43 -0.97
C ILE A 40 7.85 -0.07 -1.08
N VAL A 41 6.70 -0.52 -0.58
CA VAL A 41 6.36 -1.93 -0.44
C VAL A 41 5.19 -2.26 -1.34
N ALA A 42 5.27 -3.36 -2.09
CA ALA A 42 4.18 -3.88 -2.90
C ALA A 42 3.76 -5.26 -2.40
N MET A 43 2.45 -5.45 -2.20
CA MET A 43 1.88 -6.61 -1.52
C MET A 43 0.80 -7.27 -2.36
N ALA A 44 0.85 -8.59 -2.44
CA ALA A 44 -0.18 -9.40 -3.05
C ALA A 44 -1.38 -9.59 -2.10
N GLU A 45 -2.53 -10.00 -2.66
CA GLU A 45 -3.75 -10.26 -1.89
C GLU A 45 -3.60 -11.37 -0.84
N ASP A 46 -2.66 -12.29 -1.05
CA ASP A 46 -2.33 -13.40 -0.14
C ASP A 46 -1.43 -12.97 1.03
N GLY A 47 -1.03 -11.70 1.08
CA GLY A 47 -0.18 -11.11 2.12
C GLY A 47 1.32 -11.20 1.85
N ASN A 48 1.74 -11.77 0.72
CA ASN A 48 3.15 -11.72 0.32
C ASN A 48 3.57 -10.28 -0.01
N SER A 49 4.65 -9.80 0.61
CA SER A 49 5.15 -8.43 0.44
C SER A 49 6.59 -8.41 -0.07
N GLU A 50 6.93 -7.35 -0.80
CA GLU A 50 8.26 -7.11 -1.37
C GLU A 50 8.60 -5.63 -1.28
N VAL A 51 9.84 -5.31 -0.86
CA VAL A 51 10.37 -3.95 -0.95
C VAL A 51 10.80 -3.68 -2.38
N MET A 52 10.07 -2.80 -3.06
CA MET A 52 10.30 -2.49 -4.47
C MET A 52 11.41 -1.45 -4.66
N LEU A 53 11.53 -0.53 -3.70
CA LEU A 53 12.63 0.42 -3.63
C LEU A 53 12.79 0.97 -2.21
N THR A 54 13.99 1.46 -1.92
CA THR A 54 14.27 2.28 -0.73
C THR A 54 14.62 3.69 -1.21
N VAL A 55 13.89 4.68 -0.71
CA VAL A 55 14.11 6.09 -1.03
C VAL A 55 14.88 6.79 0.09
N PRO A 56 15.86 7.66 -0.22
CA PRO A 56 16.50 8.52 0.78
C PRO A 56 15.58 9.70 1.13
N ALA A 57 14.34 9.43 1.53
CA ALA A 57 13.32 10.43 1.76
C ALA A 57 13.24 10.83 3.24
N VAL A 58 13.06 12.13 3.48
CA VAL A 58 12.62 12.65 4.77
C VAL A 58 11.09 12.78 4.72
N LEU A 59 10.42 12.42 5.81
CA LEU A 59 8.97 12.39 5.91
C LEU A 59 8.31 13.77 5.74
N PRO A 60 7.12 13.86 5.10
CA PRO A 60 6.35 12.78 4.45
C PRO A 60 6.73 12.58 2.98
N TYR A 61 6.47 11.38 2.46
CA TYR A 61 6.57 11.07 1.03
C TYR A 61 5.39 10.20 0.56
N SER A 62 5.10 10.24 -0.73
CA SER A 62 4.04 9.46 -1.36
C SER A 62 4.48 9.00 -2.73
N ILE A 63 3.72 8.06 -3.31
CA ILE A 63 3.92 7.57 -4.68
C ILE A 63 2.66 7.78 -5.50
N ASP A 64 2.85 7.87 -6.82
CA ASP A 64 1.77 7.70 -7.79
C ASP A 64 2.30 6.99 -9.05
N TRP A 65 1.47 6.86 -10.08
CA TRP A 65 1.86 6.30 -11.36
C TRP A 65 1.66 7.34 -12.44
N LEU A 66 2.68 7.48 -13.28
CA LEU A 66 2.57 8.22 -14.51
C LEU A 66 1.62 7.50 -15.48
N PRO A 67 1.02 8.21 -16.45
CA PRO A 67 0.15 7.60 -17.45
C PRO A 67 0.81 6.48 -18.29
N ASP A 68 2.15 6.45 -18.34
CA ASP A 68 2.93 5.42 -19.02
C ASP A 68 3.26 4.21 -18.13
N GLY A 69 2.72 4.16 -16.91
CA GLY A 69 2.87 3.05 -15.96
C GLY A 69 4.13 3.13 -15.09
N ARG A 70 5.01 4.13 -15.28
CA ARG A 70 6.17 4.31 -14.40
C ARG A 70 5.75 4.87 -13.04
N LEU A 71 6.42 4.42 -11.99
CA LEU A 71 6.27 4.97 -10.64
C LEU A 71 6.77 6.42 -10.59
N LEU A 72 5.99 7.30 -9.94
CA LEU A 72 6.26 8.71 -9.66
C LEU A 72 6.68 8.91 -8.21
#